data_AF-A0A5C4MGH6-F1
#
_entry.id   AF-A0A5C4MGH6-F1
#
_cell.length_a   1.000
_cell.length_b   1.000
_cell.length_c   1.000
_cell.angle_alpha   90.00
_cell.angle_beta   90.00
_cell.angle_gamma   90.00
#
_symmetry.space_group_name_H-M   'P 1'
#
loop_
_entity.id
_entity.type
_entity.pdbx_description
1 polymer ?
#
loop_
_entity_poly.entity_id
_entity_poly.type
_entity_poly.pdbx_seq_one_letter_code
_entity_poly.pdbx_strand_id
1 'polypeptide(L)' 'MRVDQDVLDFFKQEGRGYQIKINAVLRAYKEAQSRRG' A
#
# COMPACT_ATOMS: atom_id res chain seq x y z
N MET A 1 11.13 -0.80 6.88
CA MET A 1 10.47 0.17 5.98
C MET A 1 9.32 0.78 6.76
N ARG A 2 9.36 2.08 7.01
CA ARG A 2 8.29 2.79 7.73
C ARG A 2 7.35 3.33 6.65
N VAL A 3 6.09 2.92 6.66
CA VAL A 3 5.06 3.54 5.81
C VAL A 3 4.64 4.82 6.52
N ASP A 4 4.49 5.90 5.77
CA ASP A 4 4.07 7.18 6.32
C ASP A 4 2.68 7.05 6.99
N GLN A 5 2.53 7.75 8.11
CA GLN A 5 1.38 7.61 9.01
C GLN A 5 0.10 8.13 8.34
N ASP A 6 0.22 9.17 7.53
CA ASP A 6 -0.87 9.76 6.74
C ASP A 6 -1.45 8.78 5.71
N VAL A 7 -0.59 8.04 5.01
CA VAL A 7 -0.98 6.99 4.06
C VAL A 7 -1.69 5.85 4.79
N LEU A 8 -1.17 5.43 5.93
CA LEU A 8 -1.81 4.39 6.75
C LEU A 8 -3.20 4.85 7.22
N ASP A 9 -3.34 6.10 7.64
CA ASP A 9 -4.60 6.61 8.15
C ASP A 9 -5.64 6.81 7.03
N PHE A 10 -5.22 7.20 5.82
CA PHE A 10 -6.07 7.20 4.63
C PHE A 10 -6.69 5.82 4.37
N PHE A 11 -5.88 4.76 4.37
CA PHE A 11 -6.39 3.41 4.14
C PHE A 11 -7.28 2.94 5.30
N LYS A 12 -6.92 3.22 6.55
CA LYS A 12 -7.73 2.84 7.73
C LYS A 12 -9.14 3.43 7.71
N GLN A 13 -9.33 4.63 7.15
CA GLN A 13 -10.65 5.25 7.01
C GLN A 13 -11.62 4.43 6.17
N GLU A 14 -11.12 3.57 5.27
CA GLU A 14 -11.96 2.65 4.48
C GLU A 14 -12.46 1.43 5.27
N GLY A 15 -12.08 1.31 6.55
CA GLY A 15 -12.58 0.30 7.46
C GLY A 15 -12.00 -1.09 7.23
N ARG A 16 -12.84 -2.11 7.45
CA ARG A 16 -12.40 -3.51 7.46
C ARG A 16 -11.91 -3.92 6.07
N GLY A 17 -10.63 -4.26 5.97
CA GLY A 17 -9.98 -4.65 4.70
C GLY A 17 -8.92 -3.67 4.20
N TYR A 18 -8.68 -2.56 4.90
CA TYR A 18 -7.63 -1.61 4.51
C TYR A 18 -6.25 -2.26 4.32
N GLN A 19 -5.90 -3.23 5.18
CA GLN A 19 -4.63 -3.94 5.08
C GLN A 19 -4.52 -4.75 3.77
N ILE A 20 -5.63 -5.29 3.27
CA ILE A 20 -5.65 -6.03 1.99
C ILE A 20 -5.40 -5.05 0.85
N LYS A 21 -6.06 -3.89 0.86
CA LYS A 21 -5.90 -2.83 -0.16
C LYS A 21 -4.49 -2.27 -0.19
N ILE A 22 -3.93 -1.85 0.95
CA ILE A 22 -2.56 -1.33 1.00
C ILE A 22 -1.54 -2.38 0.55
N ASN A 23 -1.74 -3.66 0.91
CA ASN A 23 -0.88 -4.75 0.46
C ASN A 23 -0.99 -5.02 -1.05
N ALA A 24 -2.14 -4.76 -1.67
CA ALA A 24 -2.31 -4.87 -3.13
C ALA A 24 -1.58 -3.74 -3.86
N VAL A 25 -1.73 -2.49 -3.38
CA VAL A 25 -1.04 -1.32 -3.93
C VAL A 25 0.48 -1.47 -3.85
N LEU A 26 1.00 -1.86 -2.68
CA LEU A 26 2.44 -2.05 -2.48
C LEU A 26 3.00 -3.16 -3.39
N ARG A 27 2.25 -4.24 -3.61
CA ARG A 27 2.64 -5.30 -4.55
C ARG A 27 2.70 -4.81 -5.99
N ALA A 28 1.64 -4.13 -6.45
CA ALA A 28 1.60 -3.57 -7.80
C ALA A 28 2.74 -2.58 -8.04
N TYR A 29 3.04 -1.72 -7.06
CA TYR A 29 4.18 -0.80 -7.14
C TYR A 29 5.51 -1.54 -7.22
N LYS A 30 5.73 -2.55 -6.36
CA LYS A 30 6.94 -3.38 -6.39
C LYS A 30 7.12 -4.03 -7.76
N GLU A 31 6.08 -4.65 -8.31
CA GLU A 31 6.14 -5.31 -9.61
C GLU A 31 6.44 -4.31 -10.75
N ALA A 32 5.80 -3.14 -10.73
CA ALA A 32 6.03 -2.10 -11.72
C ALA A 32 7.47 -1.54 -11.65
N GLN A 33 8.03 -1.41 -10.44
CA GLN A 33 9.43 -1.01 -10.24
C GLN A 33 10.41 -2.11 -10.68
N SER A 34 10.14 -3.37 -10.36
CA SER A 34 10.99 -4.50 -10.78
C SER A 34 11.02 -4.70 -12.29
N ARG A 35 9.96 -4.34 -13.03
CA ARG A 35 9.95 -4.39 -14.50
C ARG A 35 10.69 -3.25 -15.19
N ARG A 36 11.06 -2.19 -14.45
CA ARG A 36 11.80 -1.03 -14.97
C ARG A 36 13.32 -1.16 -14.79
N GLY A 37 13.79 -2.14 -14.03
CA GLY A 37 15.21 -2.43 -13.80
C GLY A 37 15.75 -3.52 -14.71
#